data_AF-A0A2N2VKE2-F1
#
_entry.id   AF-A0A2N2VKE2-F1
#
_cell.length_a   1.000
_cell.length_b   1.000
_cell.length_c   1.000
_cell.angle_alpha   90.00
_cell.angle_beta   90.00
_cell.angle_gamma   90.00
#
_symmetry.space_group_name_H-M   'P 1'
#
loop_
_entity.id
_entity.type
_entity.pdbx_description
1 polymer ?
#
loop_
_entity_poly.entity_id
_entity_poly.type
_entity_poly.pdbx_seq_one_letter_code
_entity_poly.pdbx_strand_id
1 'polypeptide(L)'
;MKQANQTTPLSLQAAAQSLASSELSTHDLEELLAHAIEHGELRANVMRWATEQWEGRQLPGNINRLETFIERGDLNAWLAARQ
;
A
#
# COMPACT_ATOMS: atom_id res chain seq x y z
N MET A 1 -22.16 -6.16 -7.93
CA MET A 1 -20.88 -6.65 -7.40
C MET A 1 -19.83 -6.46 -8.48
N LYS A 2 -18.97 -5.45 -8.39
CA LYS A 2 -17.98 -5.15 -9.45
C LYS A 2 -16.76 -6.05 -9.27
N GLN A 3 -16.60 -7.02 -10.16
CA GLN A 3 -15.37 -7.79 -10.31
C GLN A 3 -14.24 -6.84 -10.70
N ALA A 4 -13.32 -6.58 -9.76
CA ALA A 4 -12.17 -5.73 -9.97
C ALA A 4 -11.06 -6.52 -10.68
N ASN A 5 -10.73 -6.08 -11.89
CA ASN A 5 -9.53 -6.37 -12.69
C ASN A 5 -8.40 -7.05 -11.88
N GLN A 6 -8.13 -8.32 -12.19
CA GLN A 6 -7.12 -9.15 -11.51
C GLN A 6 -5.69 -8.88 -11.97
N THR A 7 -5.47 -7.89 -12.84
CA THR A 7 -4.20 -7.69 -13.57
C THR A 7 -3.64 -6.28 -13.48
N THR A 8 -4.30 -5.35 -12.78
CA THR A 8 -3.83 -3.95 -12.69
C THR A 8 -3.15 -3.71 -11.34
N PRO A 9 -1.95 -3.11 -11.30
CA PRO A 9 -1.30 -2.71 -10.06
C PRO A 9 -2.19 -1.75 -9.28
N LEU A 10 -2.18 -1.88 -7.96
CA LEU A 10 -2.91 -0.99 -7.06
C LEU A 10 -1.94 0.04 -6.48
N SER A 11 -2.37 1.31 -6.37
CA SER A 11 -1.61 2.23 -5.51
C SER A 11 -1.65 1.73 -4.06
N LEU A 12 -0.68 2.13 -3.23
CA LEU A 12 -0.65 1.79 -1.81
C LEU A 12 -1.97 2.17 -1.12
N GLN A 13 -2.50 3.35 -1.42
CA GLN A 13 -3.82 3.76 -0.95
C GLN A 13 -4.93 2.80 -1.42
N ALA A 14 -4.97 2.42 -2.70
CA ALA A 14 -6.00 1.53 -3.22
C ALA A 14 -5.90 0.12 -2.61
N ALA A 15 -4.68 -0.37 -2.38
CA ALA A 15 -4.43 -1.62 -1.66
C ALA A 15 -4.96 -1.52 -0.23
N ALA A 16 -4.62 -0.47 0.51
CA ALA A 16 -5.12 -0.24 1.87
C ALA A 16 -6.66 -0.15 1.92
N GLN A 17 -7.29 0.58 0.98
CA GLN A 17 -8.74 0.65 0.87
C GLN A 17 -9.39 -0.70 0.60
N SER A 18 -8.73 -1.58 -0.17
CA SER A 18 -9.24 -2.91 -0.46
C SER A 18 -9.18 -3.87 0.75
N LEU A 19 -8.30 -3.56 1.71
CA LEU A 19 -8.11 -4.32 2.94
C LEU A 19 -8.85 -3.72 4.15
N ALA A 20 -9.29 -2.46 4.03
CA ALA A 20 -9.98 -1.76 5.09
C ALA A 20 -11.24 -2.52 5.51
N SER A 21 -11.38 -2.67 6.82
CA SER A 21 -12.51 -3.35 7.47
C SER A 21 -13.06 -2.44 8.57
N SER A 22 -14.10 -2.89 9.29
CA SER A 22 -14.61 -2.14 10.43
C SER A 22 -13.60 -1.98 11.58
N GLU A 23 -12.55 -2.81 11.62
CA GLU A 23 -11.56 -2.81 12.71
C GLU A 23 -10.23 -2.14 12.35
N LEU A 24 -9.89 -2.06 11.05
CA LEU A 24 -8.66 -1.43 10.58
C LEU A 24 -8.98 -0.28 9.65
N SER A 25 -8.57 0.92 10.04
CA SER A 25 -8.74 2.10 9.19
C SER A 25 -7.83 2.00 7.96
N THR A 26 -8.24 2.65 6.87
CA THR A 26 -7.41 2.76 5.67
C THR A 26 -6.01 3.28 5.99
N HIS A 27 -5.88 4.22 6.92
CA HIS A 27 -4.59 4.81 7.24
C HIS A 27 -3.67 3.85 7.99
N ASP A 28 -4.20 3.09 8.95
CA ASP A 28 -3.42 2.07 9.67
C ASP A 28 -2.88 1.02 8.69
N LEU A 29 -3.68 0.69 7.66
CA LEU A 29 -3.26 -0.20 6.58
C LEU A 29 -2.25 0.45 5.64
N GLU A 30 -2.35 1.75 5.35
CA GLU A 30 -1.34 2.47 4.60
C GLU A 30 0.02 2.43 5.33
N GLU A 31 0.03 2.65 6.64
CA GLU A 31 1.24 2.56 7.47
C GLU A 31 1.81 1.13 7.49
N LEU A 32 0.96 0.13 7.67
CA LEU A 32 1.33 -1.28 7.66
C LEU A 32 2.01 -1.69 6.33
N LEU A 33 1.40 -1.32 5.20
CA LEU A 33 1.93 -1.60 3.87
C LEU A 33 3.24 -0.84 3.64
N ALA A 34 3.32 0.43 4.04
CA ALA A 34 4.54 1.23 3.93
C ALA A 34 5.69 0.61 4.72
N HIS A 35 5.43 0.12 5.94
CA HIS A 35 6.44 -0.60 6.73
C HIS A 35 6.92 -1.86 6.03
N ALA A 36 6.02 -2.71 5.54
CA ALA A 36 6.39 -3.93 4.83
C ALA A 36 7.24 -3.63 3.57
N ILE A 37 6.95 -2.53 2.88
CA ILE A 37 7.73 -2.06 1.73
C ILE A 37 9.13 -1.59 2.17
N GLU A 38 9.23 -0.77 3.22
CA GLU A 38 10.51 -0.29 3.74
C GLU A 38 11.43 -1.42 4.21
N HIS A 39 10.85 -2.48 4.77
CA HIS A 39 11.59 -3.66 5.21
C HIS A 39 11.87 -4.66 4.08
N GLY A 40 11.36 -4.43 2.87
CA GLY A 40 11.53 -5.34 1.73
C GLY A 40 10.69 -6.62 1.80
N GLU A 41 9.72 -6.68 2.72
CA GLU A 41 8.79 -7.80 2.89
C GLU A 41 7.66 -7.78 1.84
N LEU A 42 7.30 -6.59 1.37
CA LEU A 42 6.31 -6.39 0.31
C LEU A 42 6.97 -5.68 -0.88
N ARG A 43 6.93 -6.33 -2.05
CA ARG A 43 7.44 -5.75 -3.29
C ARG A 43 6.49 -4.66 -3.79
N ALA A 44 7.04 -3.50 -4.11
CA ALA A 44 6.32 -2.37 -4.69
C ALA A 44 7.23 -1.57 -5.62
N ASN A 45 6.62 -0.87 -6.58
CA ASN A 45 7.26 0.22 -7.31
C ASN A 45 7.17 1.48 -6.45
N VAL A 46 8.20 1.72 -5.63
CA VAL A 46 8.19 2.75 -4.59
C VAL A 46 8.48 4.13 -5.16
N MET A 47 7.56 5.06 -4.92
CA MET A 47 7.77 6.49 -5.15
C MET A 47 7.81 7.21 -3.81
N ARG A 48 8.76 8.13 -3.64
CA ARG A 48 8.93 8.90 -2.40
C ARG A 48 8.78 10.39 -2.70
N TRP A 49 8.16 11.12 -1.78
CA TRP A 49 8.15 12.58 -1.84
C TRP A 49 9.53 13.15 -1.51
N ALA A 50 9.92 14.18 -2.24
CA ALA A 50 10.96 15.10 -1.77
C ALA A 50 10.43 15.83 -0.52
N THR A 51 11.28 16.06 0.49
CA THR A 51 10.95 16.64 1.82
C THR A 51 10.05 17.90 1.80
N GLU A 52 9.99 18.59 0.65
CA GLU A 52 9.31 19.87 0.43
C GLU A 52 7.96 19.76 -0.32
N GLN A 53 7.60 18.58 -0.86
CA GLN A 53 6.41 18.38 -1.71
C GLN A 53 5.30 17.54 -1.03
N TRP A 54 5.16 17.65 0.29
CA TRP A 54 4.32 16.72 1.06
C TRP A 54 2.89 17.24 1.18
N GLU A 55 1.90 16.36 0.98
CA GLU A 55 0.49 16.67 1.20
C GLU A 55 -0.18 15.62 2.10
N GLY A 56 -0.65 16.02 3.28
CA GLY A 56 -1.45 15.17 4.17
C GLY A 56 -0.64 14.35 5.18
N ARG A 57 -1.11 13.13 5.49
CA ARG A 57 -0.48 12.27 6.52
C ARG A 57 0.77 11.58 5.98
N GLN A 58 1.82 11.59 6.79
CA GLN A 58 3.11 11.00 6.43
C GLN A 58 3.05 9.48 6.50
N LEU A 59 3.75 8.83 5.59
CA LEU A 59 4.05 7.40 5.67
C LEU A 59 5.54 7.19 5.97
N PRO A 60 5.90 6.04 6.59
CA PRO A 60 7.28 5.63 6.74
C PRO A 60 8.08 5.78 5.44
N GLY A 61 9.29 6.34 5.54
CA GLY A 61 10.17 6.51 4.38
C GLY A 61 9.74 7.58 3.37
N ASN A 62 8.77 8.42 3.71
CA ASN A 62 8.21 9.45 2.83
C ASN A 62 7.56 8.85 1.58
N ILE A 63 7.03 7.63 1.69
CA ILE A 63 6.37 6.93 0.60
C ILE A 63 5.14 7.71 0.13
N ASN A 64 5.07 7.98 -1.17
CA ASN A 64 3.87 8.55 -1.79
C ASN A 64 2.83 7.45 -1.96
N ARG A 65 1.77 7.49 -1.14
CA ARG A 65 0.67 6.51 -1.16
C ARG A 65 -0.11 6.43 -2.47
N LEU A 66 -0.09 7.48 -3.28
CA LEU A 66 -0.83 7.57 -4.55
C LEU A 66 0.00 7.10 -5.73
N GLU A 67 1.33 7.25 -5.65
CA GLU A 67 2.26 6.92 -6.75
C GLU A 67 3.15 5.70 -6.47
N THR A 68 3.03 5.10 -5.29
CA THR A 68 3.63 3.79 -5.00
C THR A 68 2.65 2.70 -5.39
N PHE A 69 3.07 1.81 -6.29
CA PHE A 69 2.20 0.76 -6.83
C PHE A 69 2.65 -0.63 -6.39
N ILE A 70 1.68 -1.47 -6.04
CA ILE A 70 1.85 -2.85 -5.57
C ILE A 70 1.13 -3.76 -6.56
N GLU A 71 1.83 -4.79 -7.03
CA GLU A 71 1.20 -5.84 -7.84
C GLU A 71 0.24 -6.64 -6.98
N ARG A 72 -0.94 -6.97 -7.52
CA ARG A 72 -1.95 -7.73 -6.75
C ARG A 72 -1.42 -9.12 -6.32
N GLY A 73 -0.58 -9.73 -7.15
CA GLY A 73 0.09 -11.00 -6.83
C GLY A 73 1.01 -10.89 -5.62
N ASP A 74 1.83 -9.83 -5.57
CA ASP A 74 2.73 -9.56 -4.43
C ASP A 74 1.94 -9.24 -3.16
N LEU A 75 0.86 -8.45 -3.27
CA LEU A 75 -0.04 -8.15 -2.15
C LEU A 75 -0.66 -9.43 -1.58
N ASN A 76 -1.20 -10.29 -2.44
CA ASN A 76 -1.82 -11.55 -2.01
C ASN A 76 -0.80 -12.51 -1.39
N ALA A 77 0.40 -12.61 -1.97
CA ALA A 77 1.47 -13.44 -1.43
C ALA A 77 1.90 -12.97 -0.04
N TRP A 78 2.03 -11.67 0.15
CA TRP A 78 2.35 -11.07 1.44
C TRP A 78 1.24 -11.29 2.48
N LEU A 79 -0.03 -11.15 2.09
CA LEU A 79 -1.16 -11.46 2.98
C LEU A 79 -1.19 -12.93 3.39
N ALA A 80 -0.97 -13.84 2.45
CA ALA A 80 -0.94 -15.28 2.71
C ALA A 80 0.22 -15.70 3.63
N ALA A 81 1.36 -15.00 3.58
CA ALA A 81 2.49 -15.25 4.47
C ALA A 81 2.26 -14.80 5.93
N ARG A 82 1.19 -14.04 6.20
CA ARG A 82 0.86 -13.48 7.53
C ARG A 82 -0.28 -14.20 8.25
N GLN A 83 -0.94 -15.15 7.58
CA GLN A 83 -1.94 -16.05 8.18
C GLN A 83 -1.30 -17.34 8.68
#